data_AF-A0A4Q6A7Z0-F1
#
_entry.id   AF-A0A4Q6A7Z0-F1
#
_cell.length_a   1.000
_cell.length_b   1.000
_cell.length_c   1.000
_cell.angle_alpha   90.00
_cell.angle_beta   90.00
_cell.angle_gamma   90.00
#
_symmetry.space_group_name_H-M   'P 1'
#
loop_
_entity.id
_entity.type
_entity.pdbx_description
1 polymer ?
#
loop_
_entity_poly.entity_id
_entity_poly.type
_entity_poly.pdbx_seq_one_letter_code
_entity_poly.pdbx_strand_id
1 'polypeptide(L)'
;MAFGQKRMFDKPLVALLHFAVYGGFVIINIEILEIILDGIFGTHRLFAPTLGSFYSFVINFFEILAFLVLASCVIFLLRRNLVKVPRLNRQELSGGWPRKDANYILVFEIVLMSLFLIMNASDKALQLKSYGHYADVQTDFLVSGIITPLFENFSTTTLVGIERSAWWLHIAGIFVFLNYLPYSKHLHIVLAFPNTYFARLKPQGKMVNMPEIQKEVLYAMQPETVPAEAAAEGPKRFGAKDVTDLSWKSLLDA
;
A
#
# COMPACT_ATOMS: atom_id res chain seq x y z
N MET A 1 -8.37 -5.23 3.03
CA MET A 1 -9.07 -4.44 2.00
C MET A 1 -9.00 -5.23 0.72
N ALA A 2 -10.12 -5.68 0.19
CA ALA A 2 -10.18 -6.41 -1.08
C ALA A 2 -10.92 -5.55 -2.10
N PHE A 3 -10.37 -5.44 -3.30
CA PHE A 3 -11.02 -4.84 -4.46
C PHE A 3 -12.46 -5.36 -4.60
N GLY A 4 -13.42 -4.45 -4.82
CA GLY A 4 -14.82 -4.82 -5.03
C GLY A 4 -15.68 -5.00 -3.77
N GLN A 5 -15.19 -4.61 -2.58
CA GLN A 5 -16.03 -4.62 -1.38
C GLN A 5 -17.17 -3.58 -1.51
N LYS A 6 -18.41 -4.05 -1.71
CA LYS A 6 -19.63 -3.24 -1.97
C LYS A 6 -19.79 -2.06 -1.00
N ARG A 7 -19.42 -2.24 0.27
CA ARG A 7 -19.46 -1.24 1.35
C ARG A 7 -18.52 -0.04 1.17
N MET A 8 -17.46 -0.17 0.37
CA MET A 8 -16.53 0.93 0.10
C MET A 8 -17.13 1.92 -0.90
N PHE A 9 -17.91 1.42 -1.86
CA PHE A 9 -18.59 2.23 -2.87
C PHE A 9 -19.80 3.00 -2.35
N ASP A 10 -20.23 2.75 -1.10
CA ASP A 10 -21.23 3.57 -0.40
C ASP A 10 -20.77 5.04 -0.27
N LYS A 11 -19.46 5.32 -0.41
CA LYS A 11 -18.87 6.67 -0.45
C LYS A 11 -17.93 6.79 -1.65
N PRO A 12 -18.45 7.05 -2.86
CA PRO A 12 -17.70 6.92 -4.12
C PRO A 12 -16.47 7.81 -4.17
N LEU A 13 -16.53 9.04 -3.64
CA LEU A 13 -15.37 9.93 -3.56
C LEU A 13 -14.24 9.32 -2.72
N VAL A 14 -14.56 8.77 -1.54
CA VAL A 14 -13.55 8.18 -0.66
C VAL A 14 -12.95 6.92 -1.30
N ALA A 15 -13.78 6.12 -1.99
CA ALA A 15 -13.34 4.94 -2.71
C ALA A 15 -12.37 5.30 -3.85
N LEU A 16 -12.69 6.33 -4.64
CA LEU A 16 -11.85 6.79 -5.74
C LEU A 16 -10.48 7.28 -5.25
N LEU A 17 -10.45 8.10 -4.19
CA LEU A 17 -9.20 8.59 -3.61
C LEU A 17 -8.33 7.44 -3.05
N HIS A 18 -8.93 6.44 -2.39
CA HIS A 18 -8.16 5.28 -1.92
C HIS A 18 -7.67 4.41 -3.08
N PHE A 19 -8.45 4.29 -4.15
CA PHE A 19 -8.04 3.57 -5.34
C PHE A 19 -6.84 4.25 -6.01
N ALA A 20 -6.84 5.58 -6.12
CA ALA A 20 -5.70 6.34 -6.63
C ALA A 20 -4.45 6.12 -5.79
N VAL A 21 -4.55 6.22 -4.45
CA VAL A 21 -3.42 5.96 -3.53
C VAL A 21 -2.90 4.53 -3.65
N TYR A 22 -3.80 3.54 -3.68
CA TYR A 22 -3.39 2.13 -3.80
C TYR A 22 -2.75 1.83 -5.16
N GLY A 23 -3.37 2.29 -6.26
CA GLY A 23 -2.83 2.14 -7.61
C GLY A 23 -1.46 2.79 -7.72
N GLY A 24 -1.33 4.00 -7.17
CA GLY A 24 -0.07 4.73 -7.03
C GLY A 24 0.99 3.92 -6.30
N PHE A 25 0.65 3.38 -5.14
CA PHE A 25 1.57 2.54 -4.38
C PHE A 25 2.06 1.31 -5.16
N VAL A 26 1.17 0.59 -5.86
CA VAL A 26 1.58 -0.59 -6.64
C VAL A 26 2.51 -0.20 -7.78
N ILE A 27 2.15 0.83 -8.52
CA ILE A 27 2.84 1.22 -9.74
C ILE A 27 4.18 1.90 -9.42
N ILE A 28 4.25 2.72 -8.36
CA ILE A 28 5.48 3.40 -7.98
C ILE A 28 6.58 2.45 -7.50
N ASN A 29 6.24 1.24 -7.04
CA ASN A 29 7.25 0.23 -6.74
C ASN A 29 8.01 -0.21 -8.00
N ILE A 30 7.38 -0.17 -9.17
CA ILE A 30 8.04 -0.43 -10.47
C ILE A 30 8.96 0.74 -10.82
N GLU A 31 8.51 1.98 -10.64
CA GLU A 31 9.33 3.17 -10.89
C GLU A 31 10.54 3.25 -9.96
N ILE A 32 10.36 2.93 -8.68
CA ILE A 32 11.46 2.87 -7.69
C ILE A 32 12.54 1.88 -8.13
N LEU A 33 12.15 0.77 -8.78
CA LEU A 33 13.11 -0.17 -9.34
C LEU A 33 13.99 0.52 -10.40
N GLU A 34 13.39 1.27 -11.34
CA GLU A 34 14.16 2.03 -12.34
C GLU A 34 15.09 3.06 -11.68
N ILE A 35 14.58 3.88 -10.75
CA ILE A 35 15.35 4.91 -10.03
C ILE A 35 16.57 4.31 -9.31
N ILE A 36 16.40 3.14 -8.66
CA ILE A 36 17.49 2.45 -7.96
C ILE A 36 18.49 1.85 -8.96
N LEU A 37 18.01 1.21 -10.04
CA LEU A 37 18.88 0.62 -11.06
C LEU A 37 19.70 1.70 -11.78
N ASP A 38 19.10 2.87 -12.07
CA ASP A 38 19.81 4.04 -12.58
C ASP A 38 20.94 4.49 -11.64
N GLY A 39 20.70 4.47 -10.34
CA GLY A 39 21.72 4.74 -9.33
C GLY A 39 22.86 3.71 -9.31
N ILE A 40 22.53 2.42 -9.45
CA ILE A 40 23.50 1.32 -9.40
C ILE A 40 24.36 1.28 -10.67
N PHE A 41 23.74 1.42 -11.84
CA PHE A 41 24.43 1.34 -13.13
C PHE A 41 24.98 2.69 -13.60
N GLY A 42 24.68 3.78 -12.90
CA GLY A 42 25.06 5.13 -13.31
C GLY A 42 24.39 5.56 -14.62
N THR A 43 23.23 4.98 -14.93
CA THR A 43 22.43 5.31 -16.09
C THR A 43 21.40 6.39 -15.76
N HIS A 44 20.83 6.99 -16.80
CA HIS A 44 19.67 7.87 -16.69
C HIS A 44 18.57 7.27 -17.55
N ARG A 45 17.44 6.92 -16.91
CA ARG A 45 16.27 6.32 -17.54
C ARG A 45 16.63 5.04 -18.30
N LEU A 46 17.18 4.06 -17.59
CA LEU A 46 17.68 2.78 -18.12
C LEU A 46 16.74 2.12 -19.15
N PHE A 47 15.44 2.19 -18.93
CA PHE A 47 14.46 1.53 -19.81
C PHE A 47 14.09 2.35 -21.05
N ALA A 48 14.39 3.64 -21.09
CA ALA A 48 13.99 4.53 -22.19
C ALA A 48 14.53 4.10 -23.56
N PRO A 49 15.83 3.73 -23.74
CA PRO A 49 16.34 3.30 -25.04
C PRO A 49 15.70 2.00 -25.55
N THR A 50 15.29 1.10 -24.63
CA THR A 50 14.72 -0.21 -24.99
C THR A 50 13.24 -0.15 -25.29
N LEU A 51 12.49 0.72 -24.60
CA LEU A 51 11.03 0.84 -24.74
C LEU A 51 10.59 1.94 -25.71
N GLY A 52 11.46 2.91 -26.03
CA GLY A 52 11.18 3.98 -26.98
C GLY A 52 9.90 4.74 -26.66
N SER A 53 8.97 4.87 -27.61
CA SER A 53 7.72 5.60 -27.41
C SER A 53 6.80 5.02 -26.32
N PHE A 54 6.91 3.72 -26.03
CA PHE A 54 6.14 3.11 -24.94
C PHE A 54 6.62 3.61 -23.57
N TYR A 55 7.92 3.94 -23.44
CA TYR A 55 8.46 4.56 -22.23
C TYR A 55 7.75 5.87 -21.91
N SER A 56 7.58 6.74 -22.92
CA SER A 56 6.90 8.03 -22.77
C SER A 56 5.45 7.86 -22.31
N PHE A 57 4.76 6.79 -22.72
CA PHE A 57 3.43 6.48 -22.21
C PHE A 57 3.46 6.06 -20.74
N VAL A 58 4.38 5.15 -20.38
CA VAL A 58 4.52 4.61 -19.03
C VAL A 58 4.89 5.71 -18.03
N ILE A 59 5.90 6.53 -18.34
CA ILE A 59 6.35 7.59 -17.43
C ILE A 59 5.25 8.63 -17.20
N ASN A 60 4.50 8.99 -18.24
CA ASN A 60 3.38 9.92 -18.12
C ASN A 60 2.21 9.33 -17.33
N PHE A 61 1.97 8.04 -17.48
CA PHE A 61 1.00 7.35 -16.64
C PHE A 61 1.41 7.40 -15.15
N PHE A 62 2.71 7.23 -14.86
CA PHE A 62 3.24 7.36 -13.50
C PHE A 62 3.12 8.78 -12.96
N GLU A 63 3.36 9.80 -13.79
CA GLU A 63 3.20 11.21 -13.40
C GLU A 63 1.76 11.58 -13.05
N ILE A 64 0.81 11.19 -13.90
CA ILE A 64 -0.62 11.42 -13.65
C ILE A 64 -1.03 10.74 -12.35
N LEU A 65 -0.57 9.51 -12.14
CA LEU A 65 -0.87 8.77 -10.93
C LEU A 65 -0.23 9.39 -9.69
N ALA A 66 1.03 9.82 -9.76
CA ALA A 66 1.71 10.54 -8.68
C ALA A 66 0.97 11.83 -8.30
N PHE A 67 0.47 12.57 -9.29
CA PHE A 67 -0.39 13.73 -9.04
C PHE A 67 -1.71 13.37 -8.35
N LEU A 68 -2.39 12.30 -8.80
CA LEU A 68 -3.62 11.83 -8.17
C LEU A 68 -3.39 11.36 -6.73
N VAL A 69 -2.27 10.70 -6.45
CA VAL A 69 -1.85 10.31 -5.09
C VAL A 69 -1.64 11.56 -4.25
N LEU A 70 -0.83 12.53 -4.74
CA LEU A 70 -0.57 13.79 -4.05
C LEU A 70 -1.88 14.52 -3.70
N ALA A 71 -2.78 14.67 -4.67
CA ALA A 71 -4.09 15.29 -4.48
C ALA A 71 -4.94 14.52 -3.46
N SER A 72 -4.94 13.19 -3.53
CA SER A 72 -5.68 12.33 -2.60
C SER A 72 -5.16 12.48 -1.16
N CYS A 73 -3.84 12.53 -0.97
CA CYS A 73 -3.23 12.70 0.34
C CYS A 73 -3.53 14.06 0.94
N VAL A 74 -3.47 15.14 0.14
CA VAL A 74 -3.89 16.47 0.56
C VAL A 74 -5.36 16.47 0.98
N ILE A 75 -6.27 15.88 0.19
CA ILE A 75 -7.69 15.80 0.53
C ILE A 75 -7.91 15.00 1.82
N PHE A 76 -7.22 13.88 2.01
CA PHE A 76 -7.30 13.10 3.25
C PHE A 76 -6.78 13.86 4.46
N LEU A 77 -5.69 14.61 4.30
CA LEU A 77 -5.09 15.42 5.36
C LEU A 77 -6.01 16.59 5.75
N LEU A 78 -6.61 17.28 4.78
CA LEU A 78 -7.62 18.32 4.99
C LEU A 78 -8.87 17.77 5.68
N ARG A 79 -9.40 16.64 5.18
CA ARG A 79 -10.59 16.01 5.76
C ARG A 79 -10.36 15.57 7.20
N ARG A 80 -9.14 15.14 7.53
CA ARG A 80 -8.78 14.66 8.86
C ARG A 80 -8.53 15.80 9.85
N ASN A 81 -7.79 16.83 9.44
CA ASN A 81 -7.32 17.88 10.35
C ASN A 81 -8.21 19.13 10.34
N LEU A 82 -8.77 19.51 9.19
CA LEU A 82 -9.59 20.71 9.05
C LEU A 82 -11.09 20.43 9.19
N VAL A 83 -11.63 19.50 8.40
CA VAL A 83 -13.07 19.16 8.40
C VAL A 83 -13.49 18.39 9.66
N LYS A 84 -12.51 17.80 10.38
CA LYS A 84 -12.72 17.18 11.70
C LYS A 84 -13.89 16.18 11.74
N VAL A 85 -13.94 15.26 10.77
CA VAL A 85 -15.03 14.27 10.66
C VAL A 85 -15.22 13.51 11.99
N PRO A 86 -16.44 13.48 12.58
CA PRO A 86 -16.68 12.97 13.94
C PRO A 86 -16.14 11.55 14.20
N ARG A 87 -16.29 10.64 13.22
CA ARG A 87 -15.78 9.26 13.34
C ARG A 87 -14.25 9.14 13.46
N LEU A 88 -13.51 10.13 12.97
CA LEU A 88 -12.04 10.20 13.03
C LEU A 88 -11.55 10.96 14.27
N ASN A 89 -12.48 11.54 15.05
CA ASN A 89 -12.23 12.37 16.22
C ASN A 89 -12.89 11.79 17.49
N ARG A 90 -13.15 10.48 17.54
CA ARG A 90 -13.70 9.85 18.76
C ARG A 90 -12.68 9.88 19.90
N GLN A 91 -13.16 9.99 21.14
CA GLN A 91 -12.33 9.96 22.36
C GLN A 91 -11.40 8.73 22.42
N GLU A 92 -11.83 7.59 21.87
CA GLU A 92 -11.05 6.34 21.82
C GLU A 92 -9.78 6.45 20.95
N LEU A 93 -9.76 7.38 19.98
CA LEU A 93 -8.61 7.68 19.13
C LEU A 93 -7.78 8.87 19.66
N SER A 94 -8.21 9.48 20.78
CA SER A 94 -7.60 10.69 21.35
C SER A 94 -6.26 10.44 22.07
N GLY A 95 -5.91 9.17 22.35
CA GLY A 95 -4.60 8.73 22.85
C GLY A 95 -3.41 8.99 21.89
N GLY A 96 -3.65 9.69 20.77
CA GLY A 96 -2.64 10.40 19.99
C GLY A 96 -1.91 9.56 18.96
N TRP A 97 -1.44 8.36 19.31
CA TRP A 97 -0.52 7.60 18.45
C TRP A 97 -1.13 7.17 17.09
N PRO A 98 -2.33 6.55 17.01
CA PRO A 98 -2.94 6.15 15.73
C PRO A 98 -3.30 7.34 14.83
N ARG A 99 -3.60 8.49 15.44
CA ARG A 99 -3.94 9.71 14.73
C ARG A 99 -2.69 10.34 14.11
N LYS A 100 -1.61 10.42 14.89
CA LYS A 100 -0.30 10.95 14.47
C LYS A 100 0.34 10.08 13.40
N ASP A 101 0.34 8.75 13.60
CA ASP A 101 0.84 7.75 12.64
C ASP A 101 0.30 7.98 11.22
N ALA A 102 -1.03 8.02 11.08
CA ALA A 102 -1.63 8.26 9.77
C ALA A 102 -1.52 9.70 9.25
N ASN A 103 -1.22 10.70 10.09
CA ASN A 103 -0.82 12.02 9.58
C ASN A 103 0.62 12.00 9.05
N TYR A 104 1.54 11.33 9.76
CA TYR A 104 2.93 11.21 9.34
C TYR A 104 3.03 10.51 7.99
N ILE A 105 2.30 9.41 7.78
CA ILE A 105 2.30 8.70 6.49
C ILE A 105 1.83 9.60 5.36
N LEU A 106 0.72 10.33 5.54
CA LEU A 106 0.21 11.24 4.50
C LEU A 106 1.22 12.35 4.18
N VAL A 107 1.92 12.88 5.20
CA VAL A 107 2.96 13.89 4.99
C VAL A 107 4.18 13.29 4.29
N PHE A 108 4.63 12.11 4.69
CA PHE A 108 5.73 11.39 4.03
C PHE A 108 5.42 11.14 2.56
N GLU A 109 4.21 10.68 2.26
CA GLU A 109 3.77 10.43 0.88
C GLU A 109 3.71 11.73 0.07
N ILE A 110 3.18 12.82 0.64
CA ILE A 110 3.18 14.14 -0.01
C ILE A 110 4.62 14.58 -0.34
N VAL A 111 5.55 14.45 0.61
CA VAL A 111 6.96 14.82 0.41
C VAL A 111 7.58 13.95 -0.69
N LEU A 112 7.41 12.64 -0.63
CA LEU A 112 7.96 11.72 -1.63
C LEU A 112 7.42 11.98 -3.04
N MET A 113 6.10 12.14 -3.20
CA MET A 113 5.49 12.45 -4.50
C MET A 113 5.94 13.82 -5.02
N SER A 114 6.10 14.81 -4.13
CA SER A 114 6.59 16.13 -4.52
C SER A 114 8.04 16.06 -4.99
N LEU A 115 8.91 15.33 -4.28
CA LEU A 115 10.31 15.13 -4.69
C LEU A 115 10.39 14.45 -6.05
N PHE A 116 9.56 13.43 -6.31
CA PHE A 116 9.47 12.76 -7.61
C PHE A 116 9.09 13.74 -8.74
N LEU A 117 8.02 14.52 -8.55
CA LEU A 117 7.58 15.50 -9.56
C LEU A 117 8.62 16.62 -9.78
N ILE A 118 9.27 17.09 -8.70
CA ILE A 118 10.35 18.11 -8.77
C ILE A 118 11.56 17.56 -9.53
N MET A 119 11.93 16.30 -9.29
CA MET A 119 13.01 15.62 -10.00
C MET A 119 12.71 15.57 -11.51
N ASN A 120 11.52 15.11 -11.91
CA ASN A 120 11.11 15.07 -13.32
C ASN A 120 10.99 16.48 -13.95
N ALA A 121 10.51 17.48 -13.19
CA ALA A 121 10.41 18.85 -13.69
C ALA A 121 11.79 19.46 -13.96
N SER A 122 12.75 19.16 -13.08
CA SER A 122 14.15 19.59 -13.22
C SER A 122 14.85 18.86 -14.36
N ASP A 123 14.60 17.55 -14.51
CA ASP A 123 15.05 16.73 -15.65
C ASP A 123 14.55 17.33 -16.97
N LYS A 124 13.24 17.65 -17.09
CA LYS A 124 12.70 18.33 -18.28
C LYS A 124 13.36 19.68 -18.54
N ALA A 125 13.60 20.48 -17.50
CA ALA A 125 14.27 21.77 -17.66
C ALA A 125 15.71 21.59 -18.19
N LEU A 126 16.41 20.52 -17.80
CA LEU A 126 17.74 20.16 -18.31
C LEU A 126 17.67 19.62 -19.75
N GLN A 127 16.66 18.83 -20.09
CA GLN A 127 16.37 18.37 -21.47
C GLN A 127 16.18 19.54 -22.42
N LEU A 128 15.37 20.53 -22.03
CA LEU A 128 15.11 21.75 -22.83
C LEU A 128 16.38 22.59 -23.05
N LYS A 129 17.34 22.51 -22.13
CA LYS A 129 18.65 23.16 -22.25
C LYS A 129 19.70 22.28 -22.96
N SER A 130 19.32 21.08 -23.42
CA SER A 130 20.20 20.10 -24.08
C SER A 130 21.47 19.81 -23.26
N TYR A 131 21.32 19.67 -21.94
CA TYR A 131 22.45 19.55 -21.03
C TYR A 131 22.85 18.08 -20.77
N GLY A 132 24.06 17.69 -21.21
CA GLY A 132 24.67 16.40 -20.87
C GLY A 132 23.81 15.19 -21.25
N HIS A 133 23.86 14.15 -20.42
CA HIS A 133 23.10 12.90 -20.65
C HIS A 133 21.58 13.08 -20.57
N TYR A 134 21.09 14.16 -19.94
CA TYR A 134 19.66 14.44 -19.92
C TYR A 134 19.13 14.74 -21.33
N ALA A 135 19.97 15.28 -22.23
CA ALA A 135 19.56 15.56 -23.61
C ALA A 135 19.27 14.29 -24.42
N ASP A 136 19.87 13.16 -24.03
CA ASP A 136 19.80 11.89 -24.77
C ASP A 136 18.42 11.22 -24.67
N VAL A 137 17.66 11.55 -23.63
CA VAL A 137 16.31 11.03 -23.40
C VAL A 137 15.31 12.18 -23.34
N GLN A 138 14.57 12.38 -24.43
CA GLN A 138 13.51 13.39 -24.48
C GLN A 138 12.19 12.77 -24.02
N THR A 139 11.67 13.24 -22.89
CA THR A 139 10.39 12.80 -22.33
C THR A 139 9.44 13.97 -22.20
N ASP A 140 8.24 13.83 -22.77
CA ASP A 140 7.18 14.84 -22.65
C ASP A 140 6.37 14.59 -21.40
N PHE A 141 6.96 14.95 -20.24
CA PHE A 141 6.30 14.91 -18.94
C PHE A 141 5.04 15.77 -18.93
N LEU A 142 3.87 15.16 -18.79
CA LEU A 142 2.58 15.84 -18.81
C LEU A 142 2.31 16.63 -17.53
N VAL A 143 2.67 16.08 -16.37
CA VAL A 143 2.42 16.76 -15.09
C VAL A 143 3.58 17.65 -14.74
N SER A 144 4.80 17.10 -14.72
CA SER A 144 5.96 17.89 -14.35
C SER A 144 6.28 18.98 -15.36
N GLY A 145 5.91 18.80 -16.64
CA GLY A 145 5.98 19.85 -17.66
C GLY A 145 5.18 21.10 -17.31
N ILE A 146 4.10 21.00 -16.53
CA ILE A 146 3.31 22.16 -16.05
C ILE A 146 4.12 22.96 -15.01
N ILE A 147 5.00 22.29 -14.27
CA ILE A 147 5.80 22.88 -13.19
C ILE A 147 7.17 23.35 -13.72
N THR A 148 7.65 22.78 -14.82
CA THR A 148 8.92 23.13 -15.49
C THR A 148 9.15 24.64 -15.68
N PRO A 149 8.15 25.47 -16.02
CA PRO A 149 8.34 26.92 -16.14
C PRO A 149 8.89 27.60 -14.88
N LEU A 150 8.65 27.04 -13.69
CA LEU A 150 9.24 27.55 -12.44
C LEU A 150 10.76 27.37 -12.37
N PHE A 151 11.31 26.47 -13.18
CA PHE A 151 12.71 26.06 -13.21
C PHE A 151 13.48 26.61 -14.43
N GLU A 152 12.79 27.14 -15.44
CA GLU A 152 13.40 27.57 -16.72
C GLU A 152 14.49 28.64 -16.56
N ASN A 153 14.31 29.54 -15.59
CA ASN A 153 15.22 30.66 -15.31
C ASN A 153 16.44 30.27 -14.47
N PHE A 154 16.51 29.02 -13.98
CA PHE A 154 17.65 28.58 -13.19
C PHE A 154 18.84 28.20 -14.10
N SER A 155 20.05 28.36 -13.55
CA SER A 155 21.26 27.89 -14.22
C SER A 155 21.27 26.35 -14.28
N THR A 156 21.97 25.79 -15.28
CA THR A 156 22.10 24.34 -15.43
C THR A 156 22.69 23.67 -14.19
N THR A 157 23.70 24.28 -13.57
CA THR A 157 24.30 23.79 -12.31
C THR A 157 23.29 23.70 -11.17
N THR A 158 22.43 24.73 -11.03
CA THR A 158 21.37 24.72 -10.00
C THR A 158 20.34 23.64 -10.29
N LEU A 159 19.94 23.46 -11.55
CA LEU A 159 18.97 22.43 -11.94
C LEU A 159 19.49 21.02 -11.67
N VAL A 160 20.75 20.73 -11.99
CA VAL A 160 21.39 19.46 -11.64
C VAL A 160 21.41 19.27 -10.12
N GLY A 161 21.74 20.33 -9.37
CA GLY A 161 21.72 20.29 -7.90
C GLY A 161 20.33 19.95 -7.34
N ILE A 162 19.27 20.53 -7.89
CA ILE A 162 17.88 20.25 -7.48
C ILE A 162 17.49 18.83 -7.84
N GLU A 163 17.72 18.41 -9.09
CA GLU A 163 17.41 17.06 -9.57
C GLU A 163 18.09 15.99 -8.69
N ARG A 164 19.40 16.11 -8.48
CA ARG A 164 20.17 15.17 -7.65
C ARG A 164 19.76 15.20 -6.19
N SER A 165 19.47 16.38 -5.64
CA SER A 165 18.98 16.47 -4.26
C SER A 165 17.61 15.81 -4.12
N ALA A 166 16.71 16.05 -5.07
CA ALA A 166 15.40 15.42 -5.08
C ALA A 166 15.50 13.89 -5.21
N TRP A 167 16.36 13.40 -6.10
CA TRP A 167 16.65 11.97 -6.27
C TRP A 167 17.17 11.32 -4.98
N TRP A 168 18.22 11.90 -4.36
CA TRP A 168 18.78 11.37 -3.11
C TRP A 168 17.80 11.42 -1.94
N LEU A 169 17.10 12.54 -1.78
CA LEU A 169 16.09 12.68 -0.71
C LEU A 169 14.91 11.74 -0.91
N HIS A 170 14.53 11.46 -2.16
CA HIS A 170 13.47 10.51 -2.46
C HIS A 170 13.88 9.08 -2.07
N ILE A 171 15.07 8.63 -2.49
CA ILE A 171 15.60 7.30 -2.11
C ILE A 171 15.77 7.17 -0.59
N ALA A 172 16.38 8.16 0.05
CA ALA A 172 16.54 8.18 1.49
C ALA A 172 15.17 8.17 2.21
N GLY A 173 14.21 8.93 1.69
CA GLY A 173 12.84 8.97 2.20
C GLY A 173 12.12 7.62 2.08
N ILE A 174 12.31 6.89 0.97
CA ILE A 174 11.79 5.53 0.80
C ILE A 174 12.38 4.59 1.86
N PHE A 175 13.69 4.62 2.08
CA PHE A 175 14.32 3.76 3.09
C PHE A 175 13.84 4.10 4.51
N VAL A 176 13.72 5.38 4.84
CA VAL A 176 13.14 5.82 6.13
C VAL A 176 11.71 5.33 6.28
N PHE A 177 10.89 5.50 5.24
CA PHE A 177 9.50 5.06 5.24
C PHE A 177 9.37 3.54 5.39
N LEU A 178 10.22 2.77 4.69
CA LEU A 178 10.25 1.31 4.78
C LEU A 178 10.59 0.83 6.20
N ASN A 179 11.55 1.47 6.87
CA ASN A 179 11.89 1.17 8.26
C ASN A 179 10.80 1.63 9.26
N TYR A 180 9.98 2.60 8.89
CA TYR A 180 8.85 3.06 9.68
C TYR A 180 7.64 2.11 9.62
N LEU A 181 7.41 1.45 8.46
CA LEU A 181 6.25 0.58 8.23
C LEU A 181 6.01 -0.50 9.30
N PRO A 182 7.02 -1.27 9.79
CA PRO A 182 6.81 -2.32 10.79
C PRO A 182 6.22 -1.81 12.11
N TYR A 183 6.52 -0.56 12.46
CA TYR A 183 6.04 0.06 13.69
C TYR A 183 4.70 0.77 13.50
N SER A 184 4.23 0.91 12.26
CA SER A 184 3.05 1.68 11.92
C SER A 184 1.81 0.80 11.79
N LYS A 185 0.61 1.39 11.97
CA LYS A 185 -0.64 0.70 11.59
C LYS A 185 -0.73 0.44 10.08
N HIS A 186 0.13 1.05 9.29
CA HIS A 186 0.19 0.90 7.84
C HIS A 186 0.78 -0.43 7.36
N LEU A 187 1.42 -1.20 8.24
CA LEU A 187 1.86 -2.58 7.95
C LEU A 187 0.71 -3.45 7.39
N HIS A 188 -0.53 -3.10 7.73
CA HIS A 188 -1.71 -3.76 7.18
C HIS A 188 -1.76 -3.74 5.64
N ILE A 189 -1.12 -2.82 4.93
CA ILE A 189 -1.12 -2.83 3.46
C ILE A 189 -0.31 -4.00 2.92
N VAL A 190 0.86 -4.27 3.52
CA VAL A 190 1.71 -5.40 3.16
C VAL A 190 1.01 -6.72 3.49
N LEU A 191 0.37 -6.79 4.67
CA LEU A 191 -0.32 -8.00 5.14
C LEU A 191 -1.74 -8.15 4.60
N ALA A 192 -2.34 -7.10 3.99
CA ALA A 192 -3.73 -7.14 3.54
C ALA A 192 -3.94 -8.18 2.44
N PHE A 193 -2.99 -8.35 1.54
CA PHE A 193 -3.11 -9.31 0.44
C PHE A 193 -3.05 -10.75 0.95
N PRO A 194 -2.03 -11.19 1.71
CA PRO A 194 -2.04 -12.51 2.36
C PRO A 194 -3.29 -12.75 3.21
N ASN A 195 -3.66 -11.79 4.06
CA ASN A 195 -4.80 -11.96 4.98
C ASN A 195 -6.14 -12.09 4.25
N THR A 196 -6.31 -11.43 3.10
CA THR A 196 -7.53 -11.56 2.29
C THR A 196 -7.53 -12.83 1.45
N TYR A 197 -6.39 -13.24 0.90
CA TYR A 197 -6.26 -14.49 0.15
C TYR A 197 -6.54 -15.72 1.03
N PHE A 198 -6.02 -15.72 2.27
CA PHE A 198 -6.26 -16.79 3.24
C PHE A 198 -7.50 -16.58 4.12
N ALA A 199 -8.35 -15.59 3.81
CA ALA A 199 -9.56 -15.33 4.57
C ALA A 199 -10.55 -16.49 4.48
N ARG A 200 -11.29 -16.73 5.58
CA ARG A 200 -12.31 -17.79 5.62
C ARG A 200 -13.52 -17.37 4.78
N LEU A 201 -13.84 -18.13 3.73
CA LEU A 201 -15.01 -17.89 2.88
C LEU A 201 -16.35 -18.22 3.56
N LYS A 202 -16.32 -19.02 4.64
CA LYS A 202 -17.50 -19.40 5.41
C LYS A 202 -17.86 -18.28 6.42
N PRO A 203 -19.16 -18.07 6.71
CA PRO A 203 -19.59 -17.08 7.69
C PRO A 203 -18.86 -17.22 9.03
N GLN A 204 -18.58 -16.09 9.68
CA GLN A 204 -18.07 -16.08 11.04
C GLN A 204 -19.06 -16.81 11.96
N GLY A 205 -18.54 -17.67 12.84
CA GLY A 205 -19.36 -18.56 13.69
C GLY A 205 -19.79 -19.87 13.04
N LYS A 206 -19.57 -20.09 11.73
CA LYS A 206 -19.82 -21.40 11.10
C LYS A 206 -18.76 -22.40 11.56
N MET A 207 -19.10 -23.19 12.57
CA MET A 207 -18.29 -24.32 13.02
C MET A 207 -18.49 -25.51 12.08
N VAL A 208 -17.44 -26.30 11.90
CA VAL A 208 -17.59 -27.61 11.25
C VAL A 208 -18.32 -28.49 12.26
N ASN A 209 -19.42 -29.10 11.84
CA ASN A 209 -20.12 -30.03 12.71
C ASN A 209 -19.19 -31.18 13.06
N MET A 210 -19.11 -31.54 14.35
CA MET A 210 -18.31 -32.65 14.85
C MET A 210 -19.25 -33.86 15.00
N PRO A 211 -19.26 -34.82 14.05
CA PRO A 211 -20.25 -35.88 14.04
C PRO A 211 -20.17 -36.77 15.28
N GLU A 212 -18.97 -36.91 15.86
CA GLU A 212 -18.76 -37.68 17.09
C GLU A 212 -19.45 -37.03 18.29
N ILE A 213 -19.26 -35.72 18.50
CA ILE A 213 -19.95 -34.96 19.56
C ILE A 213 -21.46 -34.93 19.31
N GLN A 214 -21.88 -34.76 18.05
CA GLN A 214 -23.30 -34.80 17.71
C GLN A 214 -23.92 -36.16 18.06
N LYS A 215 -23.22 -37.27 17.80
CA LYS A 215 -23.66 -38.62 18.18
C LYS A 215 -23.73 -38.79 19.68
N GLU A 216 -22.74 -38.31 20.43
CA GLU A 216 -22.72 -38.39 21.89
C GLU A 216 -23.89 -37.61 22.52
N VAL A 217 -24.15 -36.40 22.02
CA VAL A 217 -25.32 -35.60 22.44
C VAL A 217 -26.62 -36.31 22.04
N LEU A 218 -26.70 -36.90 20.84
CA LEU A 218 -27.87 -37.66 20.40
C LEU A 218 -28.13 -38.87 21.30
N TYR A 219 -27.09 -39.62 21.66
CA TYR A 219 -27.16 -40.75 22.57
C TYR A 219 -27.55 -40.35 23.99
N ALA A 220 -27.11 -39.18 24.46
CA ALA A 220 -27.54 -38.62 25.75
C ALA A 220 -29.03 -38.20 25.73
N MET A 221 -29.55 -37.75 24.58
CA MET A 221 -30.96 -37.38 24.41
C MET A 221 -31.88 -38.57 24.10
N GLN A 222 -31.36 -39.63 23.48
CA GLN A 222 -32.08 -40.83 23.03
C GLN A 222 -31.28 -42.11 23.39
N PRO A 223 -31.24 -42.50 24.67
CA PRO A 223 -30.41 -43.60 25.16
C PRO A 223 -30.72 -44.96 24.51
N GLU A 224 -31.94 -45.15 24.02
CA GLU A 224 -32.40 -46.34 23.31
C GLU A 224 -31.76 -46.55 21.93
N THR A 225 -31.13 -45.50 21.37
CA THR A 225 -30.49 -45.55 20.04
C THR A 225 -28.99 -45.89 20.08
N VAL A 226 -28.45 -46.14 21.28
CA VAL A 226 -27.02 -46.41 21.49
C VAL A 226 -26.66 -47.81 20.96
N PRO A 227 -25.76 -47.94 19.97
CA PRO A 227 -25.26 -49.24 19.52
C PRO A 227 -24.49 -49.93 20.66
N ALA A 228 -24.63 -51.25 20.80
CA ALA A 228 -23.98 -52.03 21.85
C ALA A 228 -22.43 -51.90 21.85
N GLU A 229 -21.83 -51.63 20.68
CA GLU A 229 -20.39 -51.39 20.53
C GLU A 229 -19.95 -49.99 21.00
N ALA A 230 -20.84 -48.99 20.93
CA ALA A 230 -20.51 -47.61 21.31
C ALA A 230 -20.51 -47.40 22.83
N ALA A 231 -21.22 -48.25 23.58
CA ALA A 231 -21.22 -48.22 25.05
C ALA A 231 -19.88 -48.69 25.67
N ALA A 232 -19.00 -49.30 24.86
CA ALA A 232 -17.69 -49.79 25.29
C ALA A 232 -16.53 -48.79 25.04
N GLU A 233 -16.75 -47.77 24.21
CA GLU A 233 -15.75 -46.71 23.99
C GLU A 233 -15.88 -45.63 25.06
N GLY A 234 -14.79 -45.40 25.82
CA GLY A 234 -14.72 -44.30 26.79
C GLY A 234 -14.82 -42.91 26.13
N PRO A 235 -15.04 -41.84 26.92
CA PRO A 235 -15.25 -40.50 26.39
C PRO A 235 -14.06 -40.04 25.55
N LYS A 236 -14.33 -39.65 24.29
CA LYS A 236 -13.33 -39.04 23.40
C LYS A 236 -13.02 -37.62 23.85
N ARG A 237 -11.75 -37.22 23.76
CA ARG A 237 -11.28 -35.92 24.27
C ARG A 237 -11.77 -34.78 23.38
N PHE A 238 -12.35 -33.74 24.00
CA PHE A 238 -12.74 -32.51 23.32
C PHE A 238 -11.69 -31.41 23.53
N GLY A 239 -11.30 -30.71 22.45
CA GLY A 239 -10.37 -29.58 22.49
C GLY A 239 -8.89 -29.91 22.30
N ALA A 240 -8.10 -28.85 22.10
CA ALA A 240 -6.64 -28.92 21.98
C ALA A 240 -5.98 -28.93 23.36
N LYS A 241 -5.08 -29.88 23.61
CA LYS A 241 -4.24 -29.96 24.81
C LYS A 241 -2.80 -29.62 24.48
N ASP A 242 -2.35 -30.04 23.31
CA ASP A 242 -1.01 -29.82 22.79
C ASP A 242 -1.03 -29.02 21.49
N VAL A 243 0.14 -28.47 21.16
CA VAL A 243 0.36 -27.64 19.97
C VAL A 243 0.05 -28.41 18.68
N THR A 244 0.23 -29.74 18.69
CA THR A 244 -0.09 -30.64 17.58
C THR A 244 -1.59 -30.82 17.33
N ASP A 245 -2.42 -30.46 18.30
CA ASP A 245 -3.88 -30.53 18.18
C ASP A 245 -4.44 -29.27 17.48
N LEU A 246 -3.63 -28.22 17.36
CA LEU A 246 -3.99 -26.99 16.67
C LEU A 246 -3.75 -27.13 15.17
N SER A 247 -4.68 -26.59 14.39
CA SER A 247 -4.45 -26.45 12.96
C SER A 247 -3.30 -25.47 12.71
N TRP A 248 -2.53 -25.66 11.63
CA TRP A 248 -1.49 -24.71 11.22
C TRP A 248 -1.98 -23.26 11.16
N LYS A 249 -3.25 -23.07 10.79
CA LYS A 249 -3.87 -21.74 10.78
C LYS A 249 -4.08 -21.18 12.19
N SER A 250 -4.50 -22.01 13.14
CA SER A 250 -4.63 -21.62 14.55
C SER A 250 -3.28 -21.28 15.18
N LEU A 251 -2.20 -21.90 14.73
CA LEU A 251 -0.83 -21.57 15.16
C LEU A 251 -0.32 -20.24 14.57
N LEU A 252 -0.79 -19.85 13.40
CA LEU A 252 -0.46 -18.59 12.74
C LEU A 252 -1.29 -17.39 13.23
N ASP A 253 -2.54 -17.65 13.63
CA ASP A 253 -3.47 -16.63 14.10
C ASP A 253 -3.29 -16.29 15.60
N ALA A 254 -2.47 -17.06 16.34
CA ALA A 254 -2.16 -16.86 17.77
C ALA A 254 -0.97 -15.90 17.97
#